data_AF-A0A940TQF0-F1
#
_entry.id   AF-A0A940TQF0-F1
#
_cell.length_a   1.000
_cell.length_b   1.000
_cell.length_c   1.000
_cell.angle_alpha   90.00
_cell.angle_beta   90.00
_cell.angle_gamma   90.00
#
_symmetry.space_group_name_H-M   'P 1'
#
loop_
_entity.id
_entity.type
_entity.pdbx_description
1 polymer ?
#
loop_
_entity_poly.entity_id
_entity_poly.type
_entity_poly.pdbx_seq_one_letter_code
_entity_poly.pdbx_strand_id
1 'polypeptide(L)' 'MLNLKGITSRLGIIGELLIFLWQRKLWWLIPMVLVVLLFGLLLIFAQTSSIAPFIYTLF' A
#
# COMPACT_ATOMS: atom_id res chain seq x y z
N MET A 1 -3.29 30.14 -7.70
CA MET A 1 -3.93 29.18 -8.64
C MET A 1 -3.21 27.84 -8.48
N LEU A 2 -3.73 26.96 -7.63
CA LEU A 2 -3.11 25.64 -7.35
C LEU A 2 -3.08 24.81 -8.64
N ASN A 3 -1.92 24.27 -8.98
CA ASN A 3 -1.67 23.58 -10.24
C ASN A 3 -2.18 22.12 -10.16
N LEU A 4 -3.51 21.95 -10.04
CA LEU A 4 -4.18 20.65 -9.88
C LEU A 4 -3.94 19.71 -11.08
N LYS A 5 -3.58 20.25 -12.25
CA LYS A 5 -3.25 19.47 -13.46
C LYS A 5 -2.04 18.54 -13.31
N GLY A 6 -1.09 18.88 -12.43
CA GLY A 6 0.11 18.06 -12.22
C GLY A 6 -0.12 16.82 -11.35
N ILE A 7 -1.17 16.84 -10.51
CA ILE A 7 -1.53 15.71 -9.65
C ILE A 7 -2.35 14.69 -10.44
N THR A 8 -3.29 15.16 -11.26
CA THR A 8 -4.12 14.30 -12.11
C THR A 8 -3.29 13.53 -13.14
N SER A 9 -2.23 14.13 -13.69
CA SER A 9 -1.30 13.44 -14.60
C SER A 9 -0.48 12.33 -13.91
N ARG A 10 -0.03 12.56 -12.67
CA ARG A 10 0.70 11.55 -11.88
C ARG A 10 -0.19 10.38 -11.48
N LEU A 11 -1.45 10.66 -11.11
CA LEU A 11 -2.44 9.63 -10.82
C LEU A 11 -2.81 8.81 -12.07
N GLY A 12 -2.74 9.42 -13.26
CA GLY A 12 -2.93 8.74 -14.55
C GLY A 12 -1.95 7.58 -14.77
N ILE A 13 -0.67 7.76 -14.39
CA ILE A 13 0.38 6.73 -14.53
C ILE A 13 0.03 5.48 -13.71
N ILE A 14 -0.52 5.65 -12.50
CA ILE A 14 -0.96 4.53 -11.65
C ILE A 14 -2.12 3.79 -12.32
N GLY A 15 -3.06 4.52 -12.93
CA GLY A 15 -4.17 3.94 -13.69
C GLY A 15 -3.69 3.14 -14.91
N GLU A 16 -2.73 3.66 -15.68
CA GLU A 16 -2.12 2.94 -16.81
C GLU A 16 -1.43 1.65 -16.37
N LEU A 17 -0.75 1.68 -15.22
CA LEU A 17 -0.09 0.50 -14.65
C LEU A 17 -1.11 -0.56 -14.18
N LEU A 18 -2.22 -0.14 -13.58
CA LEU A 18 -3.32 -1.05 -13.22
C LEU A 18 -3.97 -1.68 -14.46
N ILE A 19 -4.19 -0.89 -15.51
CA ILE A 19 -4.71 -1.39 -16.80
C ILE A 19 -3.75 -2.43 -17.40
N PHE A 20 -2.44 -2.17 -17.36
CA PHE A 20 -1.42 -3.12 -17.83
C PHE A 20 -1.43 -4.44 -17.04
N LEU A 21 -1.55 -4.39 -15.72
CA LEU A 21 -1.63 -5.58 -14.86
C LEU A 21 -2.89 -6.41 -15.19
N TRP A 22 -4.01 -5.74 -15.45
CA TRP A 22 -5.27 -6.36 -15.84
C TRP A 22 -5.19 -7.04 -17.21
N GLN A 23 -4.56 -6.38 -18.19
CA GLN A 23 -4.33 -6.97 -19.52
C GLN A 23 -3.47 -8.23 -19.46
N ARG A 24 -2.46 -8.27 -18.57
CA ARG A 24 -1.62 -9.46 -18.35
C ARG A 24 -2.26 -10.53 -17.47
N LYS A 25 -3.52 -10.35 -17.06
CA LYS A 25 -4.24 -11.24 -16.13
C LYS A 25 -3.48 -11.50 -14.82
N LEU A 26 -2.71 -10.53 -14.33
CA LEU A 26 -1.99 -10.62 -13.06
C LEU A 26 -2.90 -10.30 -11.86
N TRP A 27 -4.16 -10.74 -11.90
CA TRP A 27 -5.17 -10.54 -10.86
C TRP A 27 -4.75 -11.09 -9.50
N TRP A 28 -3.89 -12.10 -9.52
CA TRP A 28 -3.32 -12.76 -8.35
C TRP A 28 -2.36 -11.86 -7.56
N LEU A 29 -1.87 -10.76 -8.14
CA LEU A 29 -1.06 -9.78 -7.41
C LEU A 29 -1.90 -8.94 -6.44
N ILE A 30 -3.20 -8.75 -6.72
CA ILE A 30 -4.09 -7.96 -5.86
C ILE A 30 -4.09 -8.49 -4.42
N PRO A 31 -4.36 -9.79 -4.16
CA PRO A 31 -4.33 -10.32 -2.80
C PRO A 31 -2.94 -10.24 -2.17
N MET A 32 -1.86 -10.43 -2.93
CA MET A 32 -0.49 -10.34 -2.41
C MET A 32 -0.15 -8.91 -1.95
N VAL A 33 -0.46 -7.90 -2.78
CA VAL A 33 -0.28 -6.49 -2.44
C VAL A 33 -1.14 -6.10 -1.24
N LEU A 34 -2.38 -6.60 -1.18
CA LEU A 34 -3.30 -6.33 -0.07
C LEU A 34 -2.75 -6.86 1.26
N VAL A 35 -2.19 -8.08 1.28
CA VAL A 35 -1.56 -8.65 2.48
C VAL A 35 -0.38 -7.78 2.93
N VAL A 36 0.50 -7.36 2.01
CA VAL A 36 1.65 -6.50 2.34
C VAL A 36 1.20 -5.17 2.93
N LEU A 37 0.16 -4.55 2.35
CA LEU A 37 -0.42 -3.31 2.89
C LEU A 37 -1.04 -3.52 4.28
N LEU A 38 -1.72 -4.64 4.48
CA LEU A 38 -2.28 -5.02 5.79
C LEU A 38 -1.18 -5.19 6.83
N PHE A 39 -0.07 -5.85 6.51
CA PHE A 39 1.09 -5.94 7.39
C PHE A 39 1.70 -4.57 7.67
N GLY A 40 1.87 -3.72 6.65
CA GLY A 40 2.34 -2.35 6.85
C GLY A 40 1.44 -1.55 7.79
N LEU A 41 0.12 -1.66 7.62
CA LEU A 41 -0.88 -1.05 8.49
C LEU A 41 -0.80 -1.59 9.93
N LEU A 42 -0.70 -2.91 10.08
CA LEU A 42 -0.54 -3.58 11.37
C LEU A 42 0.74 -3.12 12.08
N LEU A 43 1.85 -2.96 11.36
CA LEU A 43 3.10 -2.43 11.93
C LEU A 43 2.93 -1.00 12.41
N ILE A 44 2.20 -0.15 11.66
CA ILE A 44 1.90 1.23 12.06
C ILE A 44 1.04 1.27 13.33
N PHE A 45 0.10 0.34 13.48
CA PHE A 45 -0.68 0.21 14.71
C PHE A 45 0.09 -0.44 15.86
N ALA A 46 1.00 -1.37 15.57
CA ALA A 46 1.84 -2.02 16.56
C ALA A 46 2.83 -1.05 17.21
N GLN A 47 3.40 -0.13 16.42
CA GLN A 47 4.30 0.92 16.94
C GLN A 47 3.58 2.01 17.75
N THR A 48 2.30 2.29 17.44
CA THR A 48 1.49 3.27 18.19
C THR A 48 0.80 2.65 19.41
N SER A 49 0.68 1.33 19.46
CA SER A 49 0.18 0.61 20.61
C SER A 49 1.26 0.44 21.67
N SER A 50 0.90 0.65 22.96
CA SER A 50 1.75 0.32 24.14
C SER A 50 2.15 -1.17 24.22
N ILE A 51 1.82 -1.97 23.20
CA ILE A 51 2.18 -3.38 23.02
C ILE A 51 3.61 -3.54 22.47
N ALA A 52 4.20 -2.52 21.83
CA ALA A 52 5.56 -2.54 21.32
C ALA A 52 6.63 -3.11 22.30
N PRO A 53 6.69 -2.69 23.58
CA PRO A 53 7.66 -3.25 24.53
C PRO A 53 7.47 -4.75 24.83
N PHE A 54 6.25 -5.30 24.70
CA PHE A 54 6.00 -6.73 25.00
C PHE A 54 6.49 -7.67 23.89
N ILE A 55 6.52 -7.19 22.64
CA ILE A 55 7.15 -7.94 21.53
C ILE A 55 8.65 -8.03 21.78
N TYR A 56 9.31 -6.94 22.18
CA TYR A 56 10.75 -6.96 22.46
C TYR A 56 11.13 -7.72 23.74
N THR A 57 10.22 -7.97 24.67
CA THR A 57 10.52 -8.79 25.86
C THR A 57 10.41 -10.30 25.63
N LEU A 58 9.74 -10.73 24.56
CA LEU A 58 9.52 -12.15 24.23
C LEU A 58 10.54 -12.70 23.23
N PHE A 59 11.47 -11.87 22.74
CA PHE A 59 12.56 -12.24 21.84
C PHE A 59 13.91 -11.80 22.39
#